data_AF-A0A327SA55-F1
#
_entry.id   AF-A0A327SA55-F1
#
_cell.length_a   1.000
_cell.length_b   1.000
_cell.length_c   1.000
_cell.angle_alpha   90.00
_cell.angle_beta   90.00
_cell.angle_gamma   90.00
#
_symmetry.space_group_name_H-M   'P 1'
#
loop_
_entity.id
_entity.type
_entity.pdbx_description
1 polymer ?
#
loop_
_entity_poly.entity_id
_entity_poly.type
_entity_poly.pdbx_seq_one_letter_code
_entity_poly.pdbx_strand_id
1 'polypeptide(L)'
;MLEINNKEDIIIPFEKIGDSDWTIKTSKIIEAFADTWEEEHRTPISAGEITALETKLGTTLPKGLSLFYQTFGLANIGEELQDLDQMEWMKDIWAKNPQDGPDFTDQDNEVLPYLVTFSNYIGNGNIFCFHSETKEIYLFDHDSTIYINRIFNTADDYIKGCLIFAQAELYGEDTDQEDADEWSEEIAEQLFGEDTIKQWKY
;
A
#
# COMPACT_ATOMS: atom_id res chain seq x y z
N MET A 1 -14.87 5.34 19.25
CA MET A 1 -14.48 4.66 18.01
C MET A 1 -14.41 5.75 16.94
N LEU A 2 -13.50 5.64 15.96
CA LEU A 2 -13.60 6.48 14.77
C LEU A 2 -14.80 5.95 13.96
N GLU A 3 -15.71 6.84 13.58
CA GLU A 3 -16.90 6.51 12.79
C GLU A 3 -17.03 7.57 11.69
N ILE A 4 -17.29 7.13 10.46
CA ILE A 4 -17.45 8.00 9.29
C ILE A 4 -18.94 8.19 9.04
N ASN A 5 -19.46 9.38 9.36
CA ASN A 5 -20.87 9.74 9.16
C ASN A 5 -21.05 10.76 8.02
N ASN A 6 -19.96 11.38 7.60
CA ASN A 6 -19.87 12.34 6.50
C ASN A 6 -18.42 12.40 5.99
N LYS A 7 -18.24 12.99 4.81
CA LYS A 7 -16.93 13.13 4.15
C LYS A 7 -15.89 13.82 5.03
N GLU A 8 -16.27 14.83 5.81
CA GLU A 8 -15.37 15.60 6.66
C GLU A 8 -14.81 14.80 7.86
N ASP A 9 -15.42 13.65 8.18
CA ASP A 9 -14.91 12.74 9.21
C ASP A 9 -13.66 11.97 8.76
N ILE A 10 -13.42 11.86 7.44
CA ILE A 10 -12.27 11.14 6.89
C ILE A 10 -10.98 11.89 7.22
N ILE A 11 -10.08 11.18 7.89
CA ILE A 11 -8.80 11.70 8.34
C ILE A 11 -7.76 11.51 7.24
N ILE A 12 -7.18 12.62 6.77
CA ILE A 12 -5.92 12.58 6.01
C ILE A 12 -4.79 12.31 7.01
N PRO A 13 -4.13 11.13 6.94
CA PRO A 13 -3.27 10.64 8.02
C PRO A 13 -1.99 11.48 8.18
N PHE A 14 -1.45 11.98 7.07
CA PHE A 14 -0.23 12.78 7.03
C PHE A 14 -0.05 13.44 5.67
N GLU A 15 0.80 14.47 5.62
CA GLU A 15 1.38 14.92 4.36
C GLU A 15 2.56 14.03 3.99
N LYS A 16 3.46 13.79 4.96
CA LYS A 16 4.59 12.89 4.84
C LYS A 16 4.76 12.01 6.07
N ILE A 17 5.18 10.76 5.87
CA ILE A 17 5.52 9.86 6.96
C ILE A 17 6.73 10.40 7.72
N GLY A 18 6.55 10.61 9.04
CA GLY A 18 7.54 11.22 9.92
C GLY A 18 7.22 12.66 10.36
N ASP A 19 6.16 13.28 9.84
CA ASP A 19 5.71 14.61 10.28
C ASP A 19 5.14 14.59 11.70
N SER A 20 5.09 15.72 12.43
CA SER A 20 4.82 15.73 13.89
C SER A 20 3.58 14.95 14.35
N ASP A 21 2.53 14.90 13.53
CA ASP A 21 1.23 14.31 13.91
C ASP A 21 0.92 13.00 13.18
N TRP A 22 1.83 12.51 12.32
CA TRP A 22 1.57 11.34 11.48
C TRP A 22 1.23 10.11 12.32
N THR A 23 1.95 9.90 13.43
CA THR A 23 1.72 8.77 14.32
C THR A 23 0.35 8.83 14.97
N ILE A 24 -0.08 10.01 15.42
CA ILE A 24 -1.35 10.20 16.14
C ILE A 24 -2.54 9.88 15.23
N LYS A 25 -2.55 10.45 14.02
CA LYS A 25 -3.64 10.24 13.07
C LYS A 25 -3.65 8.83 12.51
N THR A 26 -2.48 8.29 12.18
CA THR A 26 -2.34 6.93 11.64
C THR A 26 -2.74 5.88 12.68
N SER A 27 -2.31 6.01 13.94
CA SER A 27 -2.76 5.17 15.06
C SER A 27 -4.28 5.15 15.16
N LYS A 28 -4.92 6.33 15.12
CA LYS A 28 -6.38 6.43 15.26
C LYS A 28 -7.13 5.63 14.18
N ILE A 29 -6.63 5.63 12.94
CA ILE A 29 -7.22 4.88 11.83
C ILE A 29 -6.97 3.37 12.01
N ILE A 30 -5.71 2.97 12.23
CA ILE A 30 -5.32 1.56 12.38
C ILE A 30 -6.00 0.91 13.58
N GLU A 31 -6.06 1.59 14.71
CA GLU A 31 -6.71 1.08 15.93
C GLU A 31 -8.21 0.93 15.72
N ALA A 32 -8.87 1.89 15.08
CA ALA A 32 -10.29 1.79 14.78
C ALA A 32 -10.60 0.65 13.79
N PHE A 33 -9.76 0.49 12.76
CA PHE A 33 -9.90 -0.61 11.82
C PHE A 33 -9.71 -1.97 12.49
N ALA A 34 -8.67 -2.10 13.32
CA ALA A 34 -8.41 -3.32 14.08
C ALA A 34 -9.55 -3.64 15.06
N ASP A 35 -10.10 -2.64 15.76
CA ASP A 35 -11.24 -2.83 16.67
C ASP A 35 -12.49 -3.31 15.91
N THR A 36 -12.78 -2.74 14.73
CA THR A 36 -13.94 -3.12 13.90
C THR A 36 -13.84 -4.55 13.38
N TRP A 37 -12.65 -4.99 12.98
CA TRP A 37 -12.40 -6.30 12.39
C TRP A 37 -11.86 -7.34 13.37
N GLU A 38 -11.82 -7.02 14.67
CA GLU A 38 -11.26 -7.84 15.74
C GLU A 38 -9.82 -8.32 15.45
N GLU A 39 -9.00 -7.47 14.83
CA GLU A 39 -7.62 -7.78 14.48
C GLU A 39 -6.64 -7.55 15.63
N GLU A 40 -5.59 -8.38 15.66
CA GLU A 40 -4.49 -8.18 16.61
C GLU A 40 -3.61 -7.00 16.19
N HIS A 41 -3.28 -6.14 17.17
CA HIS A 41 -2.30 -5.09 16.96
C HIS A 41 -0.94 -5.68 16.62
N ARG A 42 -0.36 -5.19 15.52
CA ARG A 42 0.95 -5.62 15.04
C ARG A 42 2.05 -4.90 15.79
N THR A 43 3.13 -5.62 16.07
CA THR A 43 4.29 -5.06 16.76
C THR A 43 5.21 -4.34 15.78
N PRO A 44 5.81 -3.21 16.18
CA PRO A 44 6.80 -2.53 15.37
C PRO A 44 7.97 -3.45 14.98
N ILE A 45 8.41 -3.36 13.72
CA ILE A 45 9.55 -4.11 13.20
C ILE A 45 10.84 -3.40 13.57
N SER A 46 11.85 -4.15 14.03
CA SER A 46 13.11 -3.52 14.45
C SER A 46 13.93 -3.01 13.26
N ALA A 47 14.72 -1.96 13.48
CA ALA A 47 15.68 -1.47 12.48
C ALA A 47 16.69 -2.56 12.04
N GLY A 48 17.00 -3.52 12.92
CA GLY A 48 17.87 -4.66 12.61
C GLY A 48 17.25 -5.63 11.60
N GLU A 49 15.95 -5.91 11.73
CA GLU A 49 15.20 -6.74 10.78
C GLU A 49 15.09 -6.06 9.41
N ILE A 50 14.80 -4.74 9.40
CA ILE A 50 14.82 -3.96 8.16
C ILE A 50 16.20 -4.01 7.50
N THR A 51 17.27 -3.78 8.27
CA THR A 51 18.65 -3.83 7.73
C THR A 51 18.98 -5.22 7.15
N ALA A 52 18.52 -6.30 7.81
CA ALA A 52 18.73 -7.65 7.33
C ALA A 52 17.98 -7.91 6.01
N LEU A 53 16.73 -7.44 5.90
CA LEU A 53 15.97 -7.48 4.66
C LEU A 53 16.66 -6.70 3.53
N GLU A 54 17.05 -5.45 3.78
CA GLU A 54 17.70 -4.61 2.78
C GLU A 54 19.03 -5.22 2.31
N THR A 55 19.75 -5.89 3.21
CA THR A 55 20.95 -6.67 2.87
C THR A 55 20.63 -7.88 2.00
N LYS A 56 19.56 -8.64 2.31
CA LYS A 56 19.08 -9.78 1.50
C LYS A 56 18.71 -9.31 0.08
N LEU A 57 17.98 -8.21 -0.03
CA LEU A 57 17.50 -7.68 -1.30
C LEU A 57 18.61 -7.00 -2.10
N GLY A 58 19.66 -6.47 -1.44
CA GLY A 58 20.68 -5.66 -2.07
C GLY A 58 20.22 -4.24 -2.41
N THR A 59 19.14 -3.77 -1.77
CA THR A 59 18.60 -2.42 -1.91
C THR A 59 17.88 -2.00 -0.64
N THR A 60 17.69 -0.69 -0.43
CA THR A 60 16.93 -0.16 0.70
C THR A 60 15.43 -0.18 0.45
N LEU A 61 14.61 -0.22 1.49
CA LEU A 61 13.20 0.10 1.38
C LEU A 61 13.01 1.59 1.05
N PRO A 62 11.86 1.98 0.47
CA PRO A 62 11.42 3.37 0.50
C PRO A 62 11.38 3.88 1.94
N LYS A 63 11.84 5.12 2.16
CA LYS A 63 11.98 5.68 3.52
C LYS A 63 10.66 5.68 4.31
N GLY A 64 9.55 6.02 3.66
CA GLY A 64 8.22 6.00 4.27
C GLY A 64 7.81 4.61 4.72
N LEU A 65 7.99 3.59 3.85
CA LEU A 65 7.69 2.19 4.17
C LEU A 65 8.53 1.67 5.35
N SER A 66 9.84 1.95 5.34
CA SER A 66 10.74 1.59 6.43
C SER A 66 10.32 2.21 7.76
N LEU A 67 9.95 3.49 7.76
CA LEU A 67 9.50 4.19 8.97
C LEU A 67 8.12 3.71 9.42
N PHE A 68 7.22 3.38 8.48
CA PHE A 68 5.93 2.78 8.78
C PHE A 68 6.09 1.44 9.50
N TYR A 69 6.87 0.50 8.93
CA TYR A 69 7.14 -0.79 9.58
C TYR A 69 7.76 -0.65 10.97
N GLN A 70 8.70 0.29 11.14
CA GLN A 70 9.32 0.56 12.45
C GLN A 70 8.38 1.20 13.48
N THR A 71 7.21 1.68 13.05
CA THR A 71 6.25 2.35 13.93
C THR A 71 4.99 1.51 14.17
N PHE A 72 4.46 0.89 13.11
CA PHE A 72 3.18 0.20 13.08
C PHE A 72 3.28 -1.28 12.73
N GLY A 73 4.49 -1.77 12.40
CA GLY A 73 4.66 -3.14 11.92
C GLY A 73 3.84 -3.40 10.66
N LEU A 74 3.30 -4.61 10.54
CA LEU A 74 2.45 -5.04 9.41
C LEU A 74 0.97 -4.72 9.68
N ALA A 75 0.68 -3.56 10.27
CA ALA A 75 -0.70 -3.15 10.52
C ALA A 75 -1.55 -3.22 9.24
N ASN A 76 -2.79 -3.67 9.38
CA ASN A 76 -3.72 -3.65 8.26
C ASN A 76 -4.07 -2.20 7.91
N ILE A 77 -3.85 -1.85 6.65
CA ILE A 77 -4.10 -0.52 6.11
C ILE A 77 -5.21 -0.55 5.04
N GLY A 78 -6.04 -1.60 5.01
CA GLY A 78 -6.96 -1.88 3.91
C GLY A 78 -6.34 -2.68 2.75
N GLU A 79 -5.04 -2.95 2.83
CA GLU A 79 -4.23 -3.75 1.90
C GLU A 79 -3.24 -4.61 2.69
N GLU A 80 -2.79 -5.74 2.11
CA GLU A 80 -1.90 -6.68 2.80
C GLU A 80 -0.42 -6.36 2.54
N LEU A 81 0.19 -5.60 3.46
CA LEU A 81 1.65 -5.43 3.48
C LEU A 81 2.34 -6.77 3.71
N GLN A 82 3.31 -7.10 2.84
CA GLN A 82 4.03 -8.37 2.91
C GLN A 82 4.92 -8.47 4.15
N ASP A 83 5.03 -9.67 4.71
CA ASP A 83 6.08 -10.01 5.66
C ASP A 83 7.47 -9.80 5.01
N LEU A 84 8.47 -9.42 5.82
CA LEU A 84 9.81 -9.14 5.29
C LEU A 84 10.46 -10.35 4.60
N ASP A 85 10.15 -11.57 5.03
CA ASP A 85 10.70 -12.78 4.43
C ASP A 85 10.07 -13.13 3.07
N GLN A 86 8.83 -12.69 2.84
CA GLN A 86 8.07 -12.85 1.59
C GLN A 86 8.48 -11.85 0.50
N MET A 87 9.06 -10.70 0.88
CA MET A 87 9.53 -9.72 -0.11
C MET A 87 10.60 -10.31 -1.02
N GLU A 88 10.37 -10.18 -2.32
CA GLU A 88 11.18 -10.77 -3.39
C GLU A 88 11.21 -9.85 -4.62
N TRP A 89 12.21 -10.05 -5.48
CA TRP A 89 12.27 -9.41 -6.78
C TRP A 89 11.22 -9.98 -7.73
N MET A 90 10.45 -9.11 -8.40
CA MET A 90 9.42 -9.54 -9.36
C MET A 90 9.97 -10.45 -10.47
N LYS A 91 11.17 -10.14 -10.98
CA LYS A 91 11.84 -11.01 -11.97
C LYS A 91 12.08 -12.43 -11.47
N ASP A 92 12.34 -12.62 -10.18
CA ASP A 92 12.69 -13.92 -9.60
C ASP A 92 11.43 -14.78 -9.40
N ILE A 93 10.31 -14.15 -9.05
CA ILE A 93 8.99 -14.79 -8.94
C ILE A 93 8.63 -15.49 -10.25
N TRP A 94 8.74 -14.76 -11.37
CA TRP A 94 8.39 -15.29 -12.69
C TRP A 94 9.46 -16.20 -13.30
N ALA A 95 10.73 -15.98 -12.97
CA ALA A 95 11.80 -16.90 -13.36
C ALA A 95 11.64 -18.30 -12.73
N LYS A 96 11.05 -18.38 -11.53
CA LYS A 96 10.74 -19.66 -10.87
C LYS A 96 9.54 -20.37 -11.47
N ASN A 97 8.57 -19.62 -12.01
CA ASN A 97 7.33 -20.14 -12.59
C ASN A 97 7.12 -19.66 -14.04
N PRO A 98 8.04 -19.96 -14.98
CA PRO A 98 8.01 -19.39 -16.33
C PRO A 98 6.81 -19.85 -17.17
N GLN A 99 6.13 -20.93 -16.76
CA GLN A 99 4.93 -21.42 -17.46
C GLN A 99 3.66 -20.64 -17.10
N ASP A 100 3.66 -20.01 -15.93
CA ASP A 100 2.56 -19.21 -15.39
C ASP A 100 2.88 -17.70 -15.43
N GLY A 101 4.02 -17.35 -16.03
CA GLY A 101 4.49 -15.98 -16.13
C GLY A 101 3.74 -15.18 -17.20
N PRO A 102 3.47 -13.88 -16.95
CA PRO A 102 2.88 -13.00 -17.94
C PRO A 102 3.83 -12.81 -19.13
N ASP A 103 3.26 -12.61 -20.33
CA ASP A 103 4.03 -12.26 -21.53
C ASP A 103 4.38 -10.77 -21.48
N PHE A 104 5.38 -10.43 -20.67
CA PHE A 104 5.79 -9.06 -20.42
C PHE A 104 6.13 -8.32 -21.71
N THR A 105 5.55 -7.12 -21.86
CA THR A 105 5.85 -6.23 -22.98
C THR A 105 7.30 -5.72 -22.91
N ASP A 106 7.80 -5.13 -24.00
CA ASP A 106 9.11 -4.47 -23.98
C ASP A 106 9.17 -3.38 -22.88
N GLN A 107 8.07 -2.66 -22.65
CA GLN A 107 7.95 -1.65 -21.60
C GLN A 107 8.01 -2.27 -20.19
N ASP A 108 7.32 -3.39 -19.97
CA ASP A 108 7.39 -4.10 -18.68
C ASP A 108 8.82 -4.57 -18.40
N ASN A 109 9.50 -5.10 -19.42
CA ASN A 109 10.86 -5.62 -19.31
C ASN A 109 11.91 -4.53 -19.00
N GLU A 110 11.63 -3.26 -19.30
CA GLU A 110 12.52 -2.15 -18.92
C GLU A 110 12.56 -1.95 -17.40
N VAL A 111 11.44 -2.16 -16.71
CA VAL A 111 11.28 -1.88 -15.28
C VAL A 111 11.33 -3.14 -14.40
N LEU A 112 10.88 -4.29 -14.91
CA LEU A 112 10.81 -5.56 -14.20
C LEU A 112 12.08 -5.93 -13.42
N PRO A 113 13.31 -5.72 -13.94
CA PRO A 113 14.53 -6.09 -13.22
C PRO A 113 14.77 -5.31 -11.92
N TYR A 114 14.07 -4.17 -11.75
CA TYR A 114 14.24 -3.25 -10.65
C TYR A 114 13.15 -3.36 -9.58
N LEU A 115 12.10 -4.15 -9.78
CA LEU A 115 10.94 -4.19 -8.90
C LEU A 115 11.07 -5.21 -7.79
N VAL A 116 10.78 -4.78 -6.57
CA VAL A 116 10.70 -5.61 -5.36
C VAL A 116 9.30 -5.51 -4.79
N THR A 117 8.67 -6.64 -4.49
CA THR A 117 7.32 -6.71 -3.93
C THR A 117 7.31 -6.22 -2.48
N PHE A 118 6.20 -5.58 -2.07
CA PHE A 118 6.02 -5.18 -0.67
C PHE A 118 4.56 -5.20 -0.19
N SER A 119 3.58 -5.29 -1.10
CA SER A 119 2.17 -5.44 -0.74
C SER A 119 1.44 -6.28 -1.79
N ASN A 120 0.45 -7.04 -1.35
CA ASN A 120 -0.45 -7.78 -2.23
C ASN A 120 -1.83 -7.12 -2.21
N TYR A 121 -2.46 -7.02 -3.37
CA TYR A 121 -3.87 -6.67 -3.43
C TYR A 121 -4.70 -7.89 -3.05
N ILE A 122 -5.64 -7.70 -2.12
CA ILE A 122 -6.39 -8.81 -1.51
C ILE A 122 -7.20 -9.55 -2.60
N GLY A 123 -6.77 -10.78 -2.91
CA GLY A 123 -7.60 -11.78 -3.58
C GLY A 123 -7.66 -11.79 -5.10
N ASN A 124 -7.00 -10.85 -5.81
CA ASN A 124 -7.00 -10.85 -7.29
C ASN A 124 -5.65 -11.12 -7.95
N GLY A 125 -4.53 -11.12 -7.22
CA GLY A 125 -3.21 -11.39 -7.81
C GLY A 125 -2.45 -10.16 -8.30
N ASN A 126 -2.98 -8.96 -8.09
CA ASN A 126 -2.24 -7.71 -8.27
C ASN A 126 -1.21 -7.53 -7.13
N ILE A 127 -0.06 -6.96 -7.48
CA ILE A 127 1.08 -6.85 -6.56
C ILE A 127 1.66 -5.44 -6.62
N PHE A 128 1.83 -4.80 -5.46
CA PHE A 128 2.56 -3.54 -5.37
C PHE A 128 4.04 -3.80 -5.17
N CYS A 129 4.82 -3.07 -5.95
CA CYS A 129 6.27 -3.13 -5.96
C CYS A 129 6.87 -1.74 -5.75
N PHE A 130 8.05 -1.67 -5.15
CA PHE A 130 8.86 -0.45 -5.23
C PHE A 130 10.01 -0.66 -6.20
N HIS A 131 10.39 0.42 -6.89
CA HIS A 131 11.56 0.44 -7.73
C HIS A 131 12.83 0.52 -6.87
N SER A 132 13.73 -0.44 -7.01
CA SER A 132 14.95 -0.59 -6.20
C SER A 132 15.89 0.62 -6.29
N GLU A 133 15.87 1.39 -7.36
CA GLU A 133 16.67 2.63 -7.47
C GLU A 133 15.88 3.89 -7.09
N THR A 134 14.80 4.22 -7.81
CA THR A 134 14.03 5.46 -7.64
C THR A 134 13.11 5.49 -6.42
N LYS A 135 12.74 4.31 -5.88
CA LYS A 135 11.78 4.12 -4.77
C LYS A 135 10.34 4.53 -5.10
N GLU A 136 10.03 4.72 -6.38
CA GLU A 136 8.67 4.89 -6.87
C GLU A 136 7.88 3.59 -6.74
N ILE A 137 6.55 3.71 -6.69
CA ILE A 137 5.64 2.58 -6.50
C ILE A 137 5.02 2.18 -7.83
N TYR A 138 5.04 0.88 -8.08
CA TYR A 138 4.49 0.25 -9.26
C TYR A 138 3.41 -0.75 -8.87
N LEU A 139 2.37 -0.82 -9.68
CA LEU A 139 1.35 -1.86 -9.65
C LEU A 139 1.66 -2.85 -10.75
N PHE A 140 1.78 -4.12 -10.38
CA PHE A 140 1.61 -5.24 -11.30
C PHE A 140 0.12 -5.59 -11.35
N ASP A 141 -0.49 -5.34 -12.50
CA ASP A 141 -1.88 -5.65 -12.82
C ASP A 141 -1.92 -6.84 -13.78
N HIS A 142 -2.40 -7.98 -13.29
CA HIS A 142 -2.43 -9.23 -14.05
C HIS A 142 -3.50 -9.27 -15.15
N ASP A 143 -4.47 -8.34 -15.13
CA ASP A 143 -5.58 -8.26 -16.09
C ASP A 143 -5.30 -7.26 -17.23
N SER A 144 -4.27 -6.43 -17.11
CA SER A 144 -3.92 -5.40 -18.10
C SER A 144 -3.05 -5.93 -19.25
N THR A 145 -3.05 -5.20 -20.36
CA THR A 145 -2.14 -5.45 -21.51
C THR A 145 -0.72 -4.95 -21.23
N ILE A 146 -0.58 -3.90 -20.43
CA ILE A 146 0.70 -3.44 -19.87
C ILE A 146 0.62 -3.78 -18.39
N TYR A 147 1.34 -4.83 -18.00
CA TYR A 147 1.23 -5.43 -16.69
C TYR A 147 1.79 -4.53 -15.60
N ILE A 148 2.83 -3.75 -15.88
CA ILE A 148 3.58 -3.00 -14.88
C ILE A 148 3.41 -1.50 -15.12
N ASN A 149 2.79 -0.83 -14.16
CA ASN A 149 2.53 0.60 -14.24
C ASN A 149 3.01 1.33 -13.00
N ARG A 150 3.66 2.48 -13.20
CA ARG A 150 4.05 3.36 -12.09
C ARG A 150 2.82 4.10 -11.59
N ILE A 151 2.47 3.94 -10.33
CA ILE A 151 1.24 4.49 -9.74
C ILE A 151 1.50 5.62 -8.73
N PHE A 152 2.59 5.54 -7.95
CA PHE A 152 2.98 6.63 -7.04
C PHE A 152 4.45 6.99 -7.12
N ASN A 153 4.75 8.25 -6.80
CA ASN A 153 6.13 8.71 -6.66
C ASN A 153 6.78 8.20 -5.36
N THR A 154 5.98 7.93 -4.33
CA THR A 154 6.48 7.56 -3.00
C THR A 154 5.61 6.50 -2.32
N ALA A 155 6.20 5.73 -1.42
CA ALA A 155 5.46 4.82 -0.54
C ALA A 155 4.51 5.56 0.41
N ASP A 156 4.80 6.82 0.74
CA ASP A 156 3.94 7.66 1.57
C ASP A 156 2.58 7.85 0.90
N ASP A 157 2.55 8.13 -0.41
CA ASP A 157 1.29 8.30 -1.16
C ASP A 157 0.47 7.00 -1.20
N TYR A 158 1.14 5.87 -1.43
CA TYR A 158 0.52 4.55 -1.38
C TYR A 158 -0.13 4.29 -0.01
N ILE A 159 0.64 4.41 1.08
CA ILE A 159 0.14 4.15 2.44
C ILE A 159 -0.98 5.14 2.80
N LYS A 160 -0.85 6.41 2.39
CA LYS A 160 -1.88 7.43 2.61
C LYS A 160 -3.19 7.05 1.94
N GLY A 161 -3.15 6.63 0.67
CA GLY A 161 -4.33 6.18 -0.05
C GLY A 161 -4.98 4.96 0.61
N CYS A 162 -4.17 3.95 0.99
CA CYS A 162 -4.67 2.76 1.67
C CYS A 162 -5.43 3.13 2.96
N LEU A 163 -4.82 3.96 3.82
CA LEU A 163 -5.44 4.42 5.07
C LEU A 163 -6.70 5.29 4.84
N ILE A 164 -6.80 6.00 3.72
CA ILE A 164 -8.02 6.74 3.36
C ILE A 164 -9.12 5.75 2.99
N PHE A 165 -8.84 4.76 2.14
CA PHE A 165 -9.82 3.74 1.75
C PHE A 165 -10.24 2.84 2.92
N ALA A 166 -9.32 2.48 3.82
CA ALA A 166 -9.64 1.68 5.01
C ALA A 166 -10.68 2.34 5.91
N GLN A 167 -10.79 3.67 5.89
CA GLN A 167 -11.79 4.38 6.69
C GLN A 167 -13.22 4.21 6.15
N ALA A 168 -13.40 3.81 4.88
CA ALA A 168 -14.74 3.55 4.34
C ALA A 168 -15.44 2.39 5.07
N GLU A 169 -14.68 1.40 5.54
CA GLU A 169 -15.18 0.29 6.38
C GLU A 169 -15.56 0.71 7.82
N LEU A 170 -15.35 1.98 8.18
CA LEU A 170 -15.68 2.54 9.50
C LEU A 170 -16.95 3.40 9.44
N TYR A 171 -17.84 3.15 8.48
CA TYR A 171 -19.08 3.90 8.31
C TYR A 171 -19.99 3.79 9.55
N GLY A 172 -20.66 4.90 9.88
CA GLY A 172 -21.57 5.00 11.02
C GLY A 172 -22.88 4.21 10.83
N GLU A 173 -23.63 3.98 11.91
CA GLU A 173 -24.89 3.21 11.89
C GLU A 173 -25.94 3.79 10.92
N ASP A 174 -25.95 5.12 10.76
CA ASP A 174 -26.89 5.86 9.89
C ASP A 174 -26.27 6.23 8.52
N THR A 175 -25.15 5.60 8.13
CA THR A 175 -24.44 5.88 6.87
C THR A 175 -24.34 4.61 6.03
N ASP A 176 -24.62 4.72 4.73
CA ASP A 176 -24.46 3.60 3.81
C ASP A 176 -22.98 3.44 3.45
N GLN A 177 -22.50 2.20 3.32
CA GLN A 177 -21.12 1.92 2.93
C GLN A 177 -20.75 2.57 1.59
N GLU A 178 -21.69 2.59 0.63
CA GLU A 178 -21.50 3.22 -0.68
C GLU A 178 -21.18 4.73 -0.56
N ASP A 179 -21.81 5.43 0.39
CA ASP A 179 -21.52 6.85 0.64
C ASP A 179 -20.08 7.02 1.19
N ALA A 180 -19.67 6.17 2.14
CA ALA A 180 -18.33 6.22 2.71
C ALA A 180 -17.24 5.87 1.69
N ASP A 181 -17.51 4.89 0.82
CA ASP A 181 -16.67 4.53 -0.32
C ASP A 181 -16.52 5.74 -1.27
N GLU A 182 -17.62 6.36 -1.70
CA GLU A 182 -17.62 7.54 -2.58
C GLU A 182 -16.80 8.69 -1.96
N TRP A 183 -17.01 9.00 -0.68
CA TRP A 183 -16.26 10.06 -0.02
C TRP A 183 -14.76 9.80 0.05
N SER A 184 -14.37 8.54 0.31
CA SER A 184 -12.96 8.14 0.36
C SER A 184 -12.31 8.24 -1.02
N GLU A 185 -13.04 7.85 -2.07
CA GLU A 185 -12.59 7.94 -3.47
C GLU A 185 -12.43 9.40 -3.89
N GLU A 186 -13.44 10.25 -3.66
CA GLU A 186 -13.38 11.68 -3.99
C GLU A 186 -12.19 12.39 -3.30
N ILE A 187 -11.85 12.01 -2.06
CA ILE A 187 -10.68 12.53 -1.35
C ILE A 187 -9.39 12.02 -2.00
N ALA A 188 -9.31 10.73 -2.32
CA ALA A 188 -8.15 10.14 -2.94
C ALA A 188 -7.89 10.74 -4.34
N GLU A 189 -8.93 10.97 -5.13
CA GLU A 189 -8.83 11.63 -6.43
C GLU A 189 -8.33 13.08 -6.32
N GLN A 190 -8.76 13.82 -5.30
CA GLN A 190 -8.26 15.18 -5.06
C GLN A 190 -6.76 15.19 -4.72
N LEU A 191 -6.27 14.15 -4.05
CA LEU A 191 -4.86 14.05 -3.64
C LEU A 191 -3.95 13.48 -4.72
N PHE A 192 -4.43 12.48 -5.48
CA PHE A 192 -3.62 11.66 -6.36
C PHE A 192 -4.00 11.74 -7.84
N GLY A 193 -5.16 12.32 -8.15
CA GLY A 193 -5.73 12.42 -9.49
C GLY A 193 -6.58 11.21 -9.88
N GLU A 194 -7.67 11.48 -10.61
CA GLU A 194 -8.65 10.49 -11.11
C GLU A 194 -7.97 9.34 -11.86
N ASP A 195 -7.03 9.63 -12.78
CA ASP A 195 -6.32 8.60 -13.55
C ASP A 195 -5.57 7.60 -12.66
N THR A 196 -4.95 8.08 -11.57
CA THR A 196 -4.22 7.23 -10.62
C THR A 196 -5.17 6.32 -9.85
N ILE A 197 -6.28 6.88 -9.36
CA ILE A 197 -7.28 6.10 -8.60
C ILE A 197 -7.96 5.08 -9.49
N LYS A 198 -8.30 5.48 -10.71
CA LYS A 198 -8.84 4.58 -11.70
C LYS A 198 -7.93 3.39 -11.95
N GLN A 199 -6.64 3.65 -12.18
CA GLN A 199 -5.64 2.60 -12.38
C GLN A 199 -5.41 1.71 -11.15
N TRP A 200 -5.58 2.23 -9.93
CA TRP A 200 -5.48 1.42 -8.72
C TRP A 200 -6.68 0.48 -8.58
N LYS A 201 -7.89 1.03 -8.69
CA LYS A 201 -9.11 0.40 -8.20
C LYS A 201 -9.92 -0.34 -9.28
N TYR A 202 -9.73 -0.03 -10.57
CA TYR A 202 -10.61 -0.47 -11.67
C TYR A 202 -9.85 -0.93 -12.92
#